data_AF-A0A0U9HB36-F1
#
_entry.id   AF-A0A0U9HB36-F1
#
_cell.length_a   1.000
_cell.length_b   1.000
_cell.length_c   1.000
_cell.angle_alpha   90.00
_cell.angle_beta   90.00
_cell.angle_gamma   90.00
#
_symmetry.space_group_name_H-M   'P 1'
#
loop_
_entity.id
_entity.type
_entity.pdbx_description
1 polymer ?
#
loop_
_entity_poly.entity_id
_entity_poly.type
_entity_poly.pdbx_seq_one_letter_code
_entity_poly.pdbx_strand_id
1 'polypeptide(L)' 'MFKSSMIIAFVFFAVFTFRDLIFSEKVQWLDNIILFVIAFLIYFLWEWSKVPLDWSENKKE' A
#
# COMPACT_ATOMS: atom_id res chain seq x y z
N MET A 1 -7.11 0.08 -9.59
CA MET A 1 -5.89 0.82 -9.99
C MET A 1 -5.68 1.98 -9.02
N PHE A 2 -5.44 3.23 -9.44
CA PHE A 2 -4.91 4.29 -8.55
C PHE A 2 -5.77 4.61 -7.31
N LYS A 3 -7.10 4.73 -7.43
CA LYS A 3 -7.98 5.06 -6.29
C LYS A 3 -8.04 3.96 -5.22
N SER A 4 -8.19 2.69 -5.62
CA SER A 4 -8.24 1.57 -4.66
C SER A 4 -6.89 1.32 -3.99
N SER A 5 -5.80 1.33 -4.76
CA SER A 5 -4.46 1.13 -4.20
C SER A 5 -4.06 2.28 -3.27
N MET A 6 -4.48 3.52 -3.58
CA MET A 6 -4.24 4.68 -2.73
C MET A 6 -5.05 4.61 -1.41
N ILE A 7 -6.30 4.14 -1.43
CA ILE A 7 -7.10 3.94 -0.21
C ILE A 7 -6.47 2.87 0.69
N ILE A 8 -6.04 1.75 0.12
CA ILE A 8 -5.44 0.65 0.89
C ILE A 8 -4.11 1.09 1.51
N ALA A 9 -3.29 1.81 0.75
CA ALA A 9 -2.10 2.43 1.29
C ALA A 9 -2.46 3.40 2.44
N PHE A 10 -3.39 4.32 2.23
CA PHE A 10 -3.77 5.29 3.25
C PHE A 10 -4.26 4.65 4.55
N VAL A 11 -5.01 3.54 4.45
CA VAL A 11 -5.44 2.75 5.62
C VAL A 11 -4.23 2.11 6.32
N PHE A 12 -3.31 1.52 5.58
CA PHE A 12 -2.08 0.96 6.15
C PHE A 12 -1.24 2.03 6.85
N PHE A 13 -1.12 3.23 6.26
CA PHE A 13 -0.44 4.37 6.86
C PHE A 13 -1.07 4.76 8.18
N ALA A 14 -2.40 4.91 8.19
CA ALA A 14 -3.13 5.34 9.37
C ALA A 14 -2.96 4.32 10.50
N VAL A 15 -3.13 3.02 10.22
CA VAL A 15 -2.98 1.95 11.22
C VAL A 15 -1.57 1.92 11.81
N PHE A 16 -0.53 2.01 10.98
CA PHE A 16 0.86 2.03 11.47
C PHE A 16 1.17 3.30 12.27
N THR A 17 0.72 4.45 11.78
CA THR A 17 0.90 5.74 12.48
C THR A 17 0.20 5.73 13.83
N PHE A 18 -1.06 5.26 13.91
CA PHE A 18 -1.79 5.13 15.17
C PHE A 18 -1.12 4.14 16.13
N ARG A 19 -0.61 3.02 15.63
CA ARG A 19 0.13 2.05 16.45
C ARG A 19 1.40 2.69 17.04
N ASP A 20 2.17 3.42 16.24
CA ASP A 20 3.41 4.03 16.68
C ASP A 20 3.17 5.20 17.64
N LEU A 21 2.04 5.91 17.49
CA LEU A 21 1.58 6.95 18.41
C LEU A 21 1.18 6.41 19.79
N ILE A 22 0.70 5.16 19.85
CA ILE A 22 0.23 4.52 21.10
C ILE A 22 1.38 3.76 21.81
N PHE A 23 2.29 3.14 21.06
CA PHE A 23 3.29 2.23 21.62
C PHE A 23 4.70 2.81 21.75
N SER A 24 5.02 3.95 21.12
CA SER A 24 6.37 4.52 21.11
C SER A 24 6.41 5.89 21.83
N GLU A 25 7.33 6.07 22.79
CA GLU A 25 7.55 7.37 23.48
C GLU A 25 7.97 8.49 22.53
N LYS A 26 8.52 8.12 21.35
CA LYS A 26 8.84 9.02 20.25
C LYS A 26 8.36 8.39 18.96
N VAL A 27 7.51 9.10 18.23
CA VAL A 27 7.06 8.69 16.90
C VAL A 27 8.27 8.64 15.98
N GLN A 28 8.61 7.45 15.48
CA GLN A 28 9.70 7.27 14.51
C GLN A 28 9.19 7.61 13.11
N TRP A 29 8.99 8.91 12.88
CA TRP A 29 8.40 9.45 11.64
C TRP A 29 9.09 8.93 10.37
N LEU A 30 10.42 8.85 10.38
CA LEU A 30 11.20 8.36 9.23
C LEU A 30 10.92 6.89 8.93
N ASP A 31 10.91 6.02 9.96
CA ASP A 31 10.64 4.60 9.78
C ASP A 31 9.20 4.36 9.31
N ASN A 32 8.24 5.09 9.85
CA ASN A 32 6.84 5.01 9.42
C ASN A 32 6.64 5.49 7.96
N ILE A 33 7.29 6.59 7.57
CA ILE A 33 7.21 7.11 6.20
C ILE A 33 7.86 6.13 5.22
N ILE A 34 9.02 5.54 5.58
CA ILE A 34 9.71 4.55 4.75
C ILE A 34 8.85 3.29 4.61
N LEU A 35 8.31 2.75 5.70
CA LEU A 35 7.40 1.61 5.68
C LEU A 35 6.17 1.88 4.81
N PHE A 36 5.64 3.10 4.90
CA PHE A 36 4.49 3.50 4.10
C PHE A 36 4.79 3.52 2.60
N VAL A 37 5.91 4.12 2.22
CA VAL A 37 6.36 4.18 0.81
C VAL A 37 6.63 2.77 0.28
N ILE A 38 7.26 1.90 1.07
CA ILE A 38 7.52 0.51 0.68
C ILE A 38 6.21 -0.27 0.50
N ALA A 39 5.29 -0.18 1.46
CA ALA A 39 3.99 -0.85 1.37
C ALA A 39 3.18 -0.37 0.16
N PHE A 40 3.17 0.94 -0.11
CA PHE A 40 2.56 1.51 -1.30
C PHE A 40 3.18 0.96 -2.59
N LEU A 41 4.51 0.92 -2.69
CA LEU A 41 5.22 0.41 -3.86
C LEU A 41 4.93 -1.07 -4.12
N ILE A 42 4.96 -1.91 -3.08
CA ILE A 42 4.64 -3.33 -3.19
C ILE A 42 3.21 -3.51 -3.70
N TYR A 43 2.25 -2.80 -3.11
CA TYR A 43 0.85 -2.92 -3.50
C TYR A 43 0.59 -2.39 -4.91
N PHE A 44 1.24 -1.28 -5.27
CA PHE A 44 1.17 -0.70 -6.60
C PHE A 44 1.72 -1.65 -7.67
N LEU A 45 2.89 -2.26 -7.43
CA LEU A 45 3.48 -3.25 -8.34
C LEU A 45 2.64 -4.51 -8.44
N TRP A 46 2.05 -4.97 -7.32
CA TRP A 46 1.16 -6.12 -7.29
C TRP A 46 -0.12 -5.88 -8.10
N GLU A 47 -0.74 -4.70 -7.98
CA GLU A 47 -1.93 -4.38 -8.75
C GLU A 47 -1.60 -4.09 -10.21
N TRP A 48 -0.41 -3.55 -10.48
CA TRP A 48 0.11 -3.38 -11.84
C TRP A 48 0.37 -4.73 -12.53
N SER A 49 0.88 -5.74 -11.81
CA SER A 49 1.11 -7.08 -12.38
C SER A 49 -0.19 -7.83 -12.70
N LYS A 50 -1.31 -7.46 -12.07
CA LYS A 50 -2.64 -8.02 -12.38
C LYS A 50 -3.27 -7.47 -13.66
N VAL A 51 -2.90 -6.26 -14.09
CA VAL A 51 -3.42 -5.65 -15.34
C VAL A 51 -3.15 -6.48 -16.60
N PRO A 52 -1.91 -6.96 -16.85
CA PRO A 52 -1.67 -7.83 -18.00
C PRO A 52 -2.30 -9.22 -17.84
N LEU A 53 -2.58 -9.65 -16.60
CA LEU A 53 -3.27 -10.91 -16.31
C LEU A 53 -4.75 -10.86 -16.77
N ASP A 54 -5.45 -9.78 -16.42
CA ASP A 54 -6.83 -9.49 -16.84
C ASP A 54 -6.97 -9.35 -18.37
N TRP A 55 -5.92 -8.85 -19.03
CA TRP A 55 -5.89 -8.73 -20.50
C TRP A 55 -5.78 -10.10 -21.20
N SER A 56 -5.28 -11.12 -20.50
CA SER A 56 -5.17 -12.49 -21.03
C SER A 56 -6.42 -13.34 -20.79
N GLU A 57 -7.16 -13.09 -19.70
CA GLU A 57 -8.41 -13.80 -19.39
C GLU A 57 -9.57 -13.32 -20.27
N ASN A 58 -9.67 -12.02 -20.56
CA ASN A 58 -10.70 -11.47 -21.45
C ASN A 58 -10.51 -11.80 -22.96
N LYS A 59 -9.44 -12.51 -23.33
CA LYS A 59 -9.23 -13.00 -24.71
C LYS A 59 -9.66 -14.45 -24.92
N LYS A 60 -10.12 -15.13 -23.88
CA LYS A 60 -10.56 -16.54 -23.93
C LYS A 60 -12.08 -16.72 -23.99
N GLU A 61 -12.86 -15.64 -23.97
CA GLU A 61 -14.27 -15.63 -24.42
C GLU A 61 -14.37 -15.14 -25.86
#